data_AF-A0A2E3EBC9-F1
#
_entry.id   AF-A0A2E3EBC9-F1
#
_cell.length_a   1.000
_cell.length_b   1.000
_cell.length_c   1.000
_cell.angle_alpha   90.00
_cell.angle_beta   90.00
_cell.angle_gamma   90.00
#
_symmetry.space_group_name_H-M   'P 1'
#
loop_
_entity.id
_entity.type
_entity.pdbx_description
1 polymer ?
#
loop_
_entity_poly.entity_id
_entity_poly.type
_entity_poly.pdbx_seq_one_letter_code
_entity_poly.pdbx_strand_id
1 'polypeptide(L)'
;MSGIEIRGHAQESDLERLKAGFNKKIDEVLSPLMKRHLQSLLNLEKTLAQSQKLEDALLIREERTRLSSVKGTEVLVGLPDSPTQLNALSSRFKRESLAVIRNWEAKYEKALTSLVTRLTKSSKLDQALLAKNELKSFRERIALRDGNEGSDTKSDKAGKVDYALASEGATAKAFQSAESLIDGDLRHSGSEGFAWGSYPSEFIVTFPKNHKIGEINFLLYDKDRSRKYAYQLFVSRREGGDWEMISDHSKKPSSGWQKHNFAPASIRKIKVLGLFNTANKNFQIVEIEAR
;
A
#
# COMPACT_ATOMS: atom_id res chain seq x y z
N MET A 1 -58.88 -2.00 -8.78
CA MET A 1 -57.72 -1.07 -8.71
C MET A 1 -56.46 -1.91 -8.63
N SER A 2 -55.88 -2.27 -9.77
CA SER A 2 -54.63 -3.05 -9.85
C SER A 2 -53.44 -2.09 -9.83
N GLY A 3 -52.70 -2.08 -8.71
CA GLY A 3 -51.43 -1.38 -8.62
C GLY A 3 -50.37 -2.12 -9.44
N ILE A 4 -49.87 -1.47 -10.48
CA ILE A 4 -48.73 -1.95 -11.26
C ILE A 4 -47.47 -1.68 -10.42
N GLU A 5 -46.90 -2.73 -9.84
CA GLU A 5 -45.53 -2.71 -9.32
C GLU A 5 -44.55 -2.54 -10.49
N ILE A 6 -44.00 -1.34 -10.63
CA ILE A 6 -42.89 -1.08 -11.53
C ILE A 6 -41.63 -1.72 -10.89
N ARG A 7 -41.37 -2.98 -11.22
CA ARG A 7 -40.06 -3.61 -11.01
C ARG A 7 -39.05 -2.98 -11.96
N GLY A 8 -38.46 -1.87 -11.53
CA GLY A 8 -37.26 -1.32 -12.16
C GLY A 8 -36.07 -2.23 -11.89
N HIS A 9 -35.81 -3.21 -12.76
CA HIS A 9 -34.51 -3.86 -12.82
C HIS A 9 -33.46 -2.80 -13.17
N ALA A 10 -32.71 -2.32 -12.17
CA ALA A 10 -31.55 -1.48 -12.39
C ALA A 10 -30.58 -2.24 -13.31
N GLN A 11 -30.46 -1.81 -14.56
CA GLN A 11 -29.51 -2.40 -15.50
C GLN A 11 -28.10 -2.22 -14.93
N GLU A 12 -27.42 -3.33 -14.71
CA GLU A 12 -26.00 -3.36 -14.32
C GLU A 12 -25.17 -2.50 -15.29
N SER A 13 -24.37 -1.59 -14.74
CA SER A 13 -23.58 -0.66 -15.55
C SER A 13 -22.56 -1.43 -16.40
N ASP A 14 -22.25 -0.91 -17.59
CA ASP A 14 -21.24 -1.50 -18.47
C ASP A 14 -19.87 -1.65 -17.79
N LEU A 15 -19.55 -0.76 -16.83
CA LEU A 15 -18.33 -0.83 -16.02
C LEU A 15 -18.34 -2.05 -15.08
N GLU A 16 -19.45 -2.28 -14.38
CA GLU A 16 -19.56 -3.41 -13.44
C GLU A 16 -19.53 -4.76 -14.18
N ARG A 17 -20.18 -4.84 -15.35
CA ARG A 17 -20.05 -6.03 -16.23
C ARG A 17 -18.62 -6.28 -16.66
N LEU A 18 -17.89 -5.21 -17.02
CA LEU A 18 -16.49 -5.31 -17.42
C LEU A 18 -15.63 -5.83 -16.26
N LYS A 19 -15.80 -5.26 -15.06
CA LYS A 19 -15.10 -5.66 -13.83
C LYS A 19 -15.40 -7.12 -13.47
N ALA A 20 -16.68 -7.50 -13.45
CA ALA A 20 -17.10 -8.87 -13.15
C ALA A 20 -16.54 -9.87 -14.16
N GLY A 21 -16.58 -9.55 -15.46
CA GLY A 21 -16.03 -10.38 -16.52
C GLY A 21 -14.52 -10.57 -16.42
N PHE A 22 -13.79 -9.48 -16.13
CA PHE A 22 -12.34 -9.53 -15.90
C PHE A 22 -11.99 -10.37 -14.68
N ASN A 23 -12.60 -10.10 -13.52
CA ASN A 23 -12.34 -10.83 -12.28
C ASN A 23 -12.62 -12.34 -12.44
N LYS A 24 -13.75 -12.69 -13.06
CA LYS A 24 -14.08 -14.08 -13.38
C LYS A 24 -13.00 -14.72 -14.25
N LYS A 25 -12.49 -14.01 -15.25
CA LYS A 25 -11.47 -14.55 -16.14
C LYS A 25 -10.12 -14.72 -15.45
N ILE A 26 -9.74 -13.76 -14.59
CA ILE A 26 -8.53 -13.86 -13.77
C ILE A 26 -8.61 -15.07 -12.83
N ASP A 27 -9.73 -15.24 -12.13
CA ASP A 27 -9.94 -16.40 -11.25
C ASP A 27 -9.87 -17.72 -12.02
N GLU A 28 -10.47 -17.77 -13.23
CA GLU A 28 -10.44 -18.95 -14.10
C GLU A 28 -9.00 -19.35 -14.49
N VAL A 29 -8.17 -18.38 -14.91
CA VAL A 29 -6.79 -18.67 -15.35
C VAL A 29 -5.82 -18.91 -14.19
N LEU A 30 -6.08 -18.32 -13.02
CA LEU A 30 -5.22 -18.50 -11.84
C LEU A 30 -5.56 -19.74 -11.03
N SER A 31 -6.83 -20.20 -11.03
CA SER A 31 -7.28 -21.34 -10.21
C SER A 31 -6.43 -22.62 -10.37
N PRO A 32 -6.04 -23.06 -11.59
CA PRO A 32 -5.18 -24.22 -11.75
C PRO A 32 -3.77 -24.03 -11.16
N LEU A 33 -3.17 -22.84 -11.37
CA LEU A 33 -1.87 -22.49 -10.82
C LEU A 33 -1.91 -22.43 -9.30
N MET A 34 -2.99 -21.86 -8.75
CA MET A 34 -3.22 -21.75 -7.32
C MET A 34 -3.31 -23.13 -6.66
N LYS A 35 -4.10 -24.03 -7.23
CA LYS A 35 -4.21 -25.42 -6.73
C LYS A 35 -2.86 -26.12 -6.69
N ARG A 36 -2.06 -25.99 -7.76
CA ARG A 36 -0.71 -26.57 -7.83
C ARG A 36 0.23 -25.95 -6.78
N HIS A 37 0.17 -24.64 -6.59
CA HIS A 37 1.00 -23.94 -5.63
C HIS A 37 0.64 -24.32 -4.19
N LEU A 38 -0.64 -24.32 -3.83
CA LEU A 38 -1.14 -24.78 -2.52
C LEU A 38 -0.72 -26.23 -2.21
N GLN A 39 -0.75 -27.12 -3.21
CA GLN A 39 -0.26 -28.49 -3.03
C GLN A 39 1.25 -28.54 -2.81
N SER A 40 2.02 -27.71 -3.51
CA SER A 40 3.48 -27.62 -3.32
C SER A 40 3.83 -27.10 -1.91
N LEU A 41 3.07 -26.11 -1.42
CA LEU A 41 3.21 -25.60 -0.06
C LEU A 41 2.84 -26.68 0.98
N LEU A 42 1.76 -27.42 0.78
CA LEU A 42 1.38 -28.52 1.69
C LEU A 42 2.46 -29.60 1.78
N ASN A 43 3.09 -29.94 0.65
CA ASN A 43 4.19 -30.92 0.63
C ASN A 43 5.43 -30.38 1.36
N LEU A 44 5.74 -29.10 1.19
CA LEU A 44 6.85 -28.44 1.89
C LEU A 44 6.58 -28.35 3.41
N GLU A 45 5.37 -27.97 3.82
CA GLU A 45 4.92 -27.96 5.21
C GLU A 45 5.16 -29.32 5.89
N LYS A 46 4.72 -30.42 5.24
CA LYS A 46 4.93 -31.79 5.75
C LYS A 46 6.41 -32.15 5.87
N THR A 47 7.21 -31.81 4.87
CA THR A 47 8.65 -32.13 4.83
C THR A 47 9.40 -31.41 5.96
N LEU A 48 9.09 -30.13 6.17
CA LEU A 48 9.71 -29.31 7.23
C LEU A 48 9.30 -29.81 8.62
N ALA A 49 8.03 -30.16 8.80
CA ALA A 49 7.53 -30.74 10.05
C ALA A 49 8.24 -32.08 10.38
N GLN A 50 8.42 -32.95 9.38
CA GLN A 50 9.17 -34.21 9.54
C GLN A 50 10.65 -33.98 9.87
N SER A 51 11.23 -32.88 9.38
CA SER A 51 12.62 -32.50 9.61
C SER A 51 12.82 -31.67 10.89
N GLN A 52 11.82 -31.62 11.78
CA GLN A 52 11.81 -30.83 13.03
C GLN A 52 12.00 -29.31 12.85
N LYS A 53 11.77 -28.77 11.65
CA LYS A 53 11.80 -27.33 11.36
C LYS A 53 10.40 -26.73 11.57
N LEU A 54 9.96 -26.69 12.81
CA LEU A 54 8.58 -26.34 13.16
C LEU A 54 8.23 -24.87 12.80
N GLU A 55 9.13 -23.93 13.05
CA GLU A 55 8.92 -22.50 12.75
C GLU A 55 8.74 -22.27 11.24
N ASP A 56 9.62 -22.83 10.41
CA ASP A 56 9.52 -22.76 8.96
C ASP A 56 8.19 -23.38 8.47
N ALA A 57 7.80 -24.54 9.03
CA ALA A 57 6.54 -25.20 8.68
C ALA A 57 5.30 -24.36 9.03
N LEU A 58 5.33 -23.64 10.16
CA LEU A 58 4.25 -22.73 10.56
C LEU A 58 4.12 -21.54 9.60
N LEU A 59 5.24 -20.99 9.12
CA LEU A 59 5.24 -19.93 8.09
C LEU A 59 4.63 -20.42 6.77
N ILE A 60 4.95 -21.66 6.35
CA ILE A 60 4.33 -22.27 5.16
C ILE A 60 2.80 -22.40 5.35
N ARG A 61 2.37 -22.83 6.54
CA ARG A 61 0.96 -23.01 6.87
C ARG A 61 0.20 -21.68 6.89
N GLU A 62 0.80 -20.62 7.44
CA GLU A 62 0.26 -19.27 7.41
C GLU A 62 0.00 -18.82 5.96
N GLU A 63 0.99 -19.00 5.08
CA GLU A 63 0.85 -18.63 3.67
C GLU A 63 -0.24 -19.44 2.97
N ARG A 64 -0.29 -20.75 3.21
CA ARG A 64 -1.33 -21.62 2.66
C ARG A 64 -2.73 -21.18 3.10
N THR A 65 -2.85 -20.75 4.36
CA THR A 65 -4.11 -20.25 4.93
C THR A 65 -4.49 -18.93 4.28
N ARG A 66 -3.54 -17.99 4.14
CA ARG A 66 -3.74 -16.72 3.44
C ARG A 66 -4.22 -16.96 2.00
N LEU A 67 -3.49 -17.76 1.22
CA LEU A 67 -3.79 -18.06 -0.18
C LEU A 67 -5.14 -18.77 -0.38
N SER A 68 -5.61 -19.53 0.61
CA SER A 68 -6.95 -20.14 0.55
C SER A 68 -8.10 -19.12 0.68
N SER A 69 -7.83 -17.93 1.22
CA SER A 69 -8.81 -16.88 1.47
C SER A 69 -8.82 -15.76 0.43
N VAL A 70 -7.72 -15.55 -0.28
CA VAL A 70 -7.58 -14.49 -1.29
C VAL A 70 -7.97 -14.95 -2.70
N LYS A 71 -8.38 -14.02 -3.56
CA LYS A 71 -8.78 -14.27 -4.96
C LYS A 71 -8.17 -13.26 -5.92
N GLY A 72 -8.34 -13.50 -7.22
CA GLY A 72 -7.89 -12.58 -8.25
C GLY A 72 -6.38 -12.29 -8.19
N THR A 73 -6.01 -11.04 -8.39
CA THR A 73 -4.61 -10.59 -8.40
C THR A 73 -4.02 -10.36 -7.00
N GLU A 74 -4.82 -10.38 -5.93
CA GLU A 74 -4.37 -10.25 -4.54
C GLU A 74 -3.47 -11.43 -4.11
N VAL A 75 -3.57 -12.55 -4.82
CA VAL A 75 -2.71 -13.72 -4.64
C VAL A 75 -1.24 -13.43 -4.96
N LEU A 76 -0.95 -12.34 -5.67
CA LEU A 76 0.40 -11.94 -6.10
C LEU A 76 1.08 -10.98 -5.13
N VAL A 77 0.39 -10.59 -4.04
CA VAL A 77 0.99 -9.80 -2.96
C VAL A 77 2.06 -10.68 -2.28
N GLY A 78 3.28 -10.15 -2.22
CA GLY A 78 4.44 -10.88 -1.70
C GLY A 78 4.41 -11.05 -0.18
N LEU A 79 5.10 -12.08 0.30
CA LEU A 79 5.38 -12.29 1.71
C LEU A 79 6.74 -11.72 2.09
N PRO A 80 6.84 -10.86 3.11
CA PRO A 80 8.11 -10.51 3.72
C PRO A 80 8.58 -11.62 4.69
N ASP A 81 9.88 -11.89 4.64
CA ASP A 81 10.67 -12.86 5.42
C ASP A 81 10.04 -14.25 5.55
N SER A 82 10.39 -15.09 4.58
CA SER A 82 9.96 -16.48 4.46
C SER A 82 11.17 -17.37 4.24
N PRO A 83 11.12 -18.66 4.64
CA PRO A 83 12.20 -19.60 4.38
C PRO A 83 12.57 -19.60 2.88
N THR A 84 13.84 -19.79 2.54
CA THR A 84 14.33 -19.73 1.15
C THR A 84 13.50 -20.61 0.19
N GLN A 85 13.03 -21.76 0.69
CA GLN A 85 12.17 -22.68 -0.06
C GLN A 85 10.78 -22.09 -0.35
N LEU A 86 10.19 -21.37 0.60
CA LEU A 86 8.94 -20.63 0.39
C LEU A 86 9.14 -19.50 -0.63
N ASN A 87 10.20 -18.71 -0.48
CA ASN A 87 10.54 -17.64 -1.43
C ASN A 87 10.70 -18.16 -2.86
N ALA A 88 11.36 -19.31 -3.03
CA ALA A 88 11.55 -19.93 -4.33
C ALA A 88 10.20 -20.37 -4.96
N LEU A 89 9.33 -21.02 -4.18
CA LEU A 89 8.01 -21.45 -4.63
C LEU A 89 7.10 -20.26 -4.96
N SER A 90 7.06 -19.24 -4.08
CA SER A 90 6.25 -18.03 -4.27
C SER A 90 6.74 -17.21 -5.46
N SER A 91 8.06 -17.09 -5.64
CA SER A 91 8.64 -16.41 -6.82
C SER A 91 8.29 -17.13 -8.12
N ARG A 92 8.36 -18.46 -8.13
CA ARG A 92 7.95 -19.25 -9.29
C ARG A 92 6.47 -19.06 -9.61
N PHE A 93 5.61 -19.18 -8.60
CA PHE A 93 4.17 -18.97 -8.75
C PHE A 93 3.87 -17.57 -9.28
N LYS A 94 4.50 -16.52 -8.71
CA LYS A 94 4.35 -15.14 -9.18
C LYS A 94 4.70 -15.00 -10.66
N ARG A 95 5.83 -15.55 -11.12
CA ARG A 95 6.22 -15.49 -12.54
C ARG A 95 5.22 -16.19 -13.46
N GLU A 96 4.79 -17.40 -13.10
CA GLU A 96 3.85 -18.19 -13.90
C GLU A 96 2.47 -17.51 -13.96
N SER A 97 1.99 -16.99 -12.83
CA SER A 97 0.74 -16.22 -12.74
C SER A 97 0.81 -14.94 -13.59
N LEU A 98 1.90 -14.17 -13.49
CA LEU A 98 2.09 -12.96 -14.30
C LEU A 98 2.06 -13.27 -15.80
N ALA A 99 2.69 -14.37 -16.22
CA ALA A 99 2.70 -14.78 -17.63
C ALA A 99 1.30 -15.04 -18.19
N VAL A 100 0.37 -15.57 -17.37
CA VAL A 100 -1.00 -15.85 -17.82
C VAL A 100 -1.95 -14.66 -17.71
N ILE A 101 -1.75 -13.76 -16.73
CA ILE A 101 -2.69 -12.65 -16.52
C ILE A 101 -2.39 -11.41 -17.38
N ARG A 102 -1.13 -11.13 -17.73
CA ARG A 102 -0.74 -9.90 -18.45
C ARG A 102 -1.54 -9.64 -19.73
N ASN A 103 -1.84 -10.70 -20.49
CA ASN A 103 -2.67 -10.59 -21.70
C ASN A 103 -4.12 -10.17 -21.37
N TRP A 104 -4.68 -10.68 -20.27
CA TRP A 104 -6.01 -10.30 -19.82
C TRP A 104 -6.05 -8.89 -19.24
N GLU A 105 -4.99 -8.48 -18.55
CA GLU A 105 -4.83 -7.10 -18.06
C GLU A 105 -4.81 -6.10 -19.22
N ALA A 106 -4.02 -6.36 -20.26
CA ALA A 106 -3.97 -5.52 -21.45
C ALA A 106 -5.33 -5.45 -22.17
N LYS A 107 -6.06 -6.57 -22.26
CA LYS A 107 -7.42 -6.60 -22.82
C LYS A 107 -8.40 -5.78 -22.00
N TYR A 108 -8.32 -5.87 -20.68
CA TYR A 108 -9.18 -5.13 -19.77
C TYR A 108 -8.92 -3.62 -19.82
N GLU A 109 -7.65 -3.21 -19.82
CA GLU A 109 -7.25 -1.82 -19.96
C GLU A 109 -7.76 -1.20 -21.28
N LYS A 110 -7.61 -1.93 -22.40
CA LYS A 110 -8.13 -1.52 -23.71
C LYS A 110 -9.65 -1.38 -23.69
N ALA A 111 -10.35 -2.29 -23.02
CA ALA A 111 -11.80 -2.25 -22.91
C ALA A 111 -12.29 -1.08 -22.04
N LEU A 112 -11.61 -0.79 -20.92
CA LEU A 112 -11.85 0.41 -20.10
C LEU A 112 -11.63 1.70 -20.91
N THR A 113 -10.54 1.79 -21.66
CA THR A 113 -10.25 2.96 -22.52
C THR A 113 -11.34 3.18 -23.57
N SER A 114 -11.83 2.08 -24.17
CA SER A 114 -12.92 2.11 -25.15
C SER A 114 -14.25 2.51 -24.50
N LEU A 115 -14.52 2.04 -23.27
CA LEU A 115 -15.69 2.39 -22.48
C LEU A 115 -15.71 3.89 -22.15
N VAL A 116 -14.60 4.44 -21.65
CA VAL A 116 -14.43 5.88 -21.37
C VAL A 116 -14.72 6.71 -22.61
N THR A 117 -14.14 6.33 -23.75
CA THR A 117 -14.32 7.03 -25.04
C THR A 117 -15.79 7.04 -25.47
N ARG A 118 -16.46 5.88 -25.40
CA ARG A 118 -17.88 5.73 -25.78
C ARG A 118 -18.82 6.51 -24.86
N LEU A 119 -18.59 6.47 -23.55
CA LEU A 119 -19.42 7.19 -22.58
C LEU A 119 -19.23 8.71 -22.69
N THR A 120 -18.01 9.16 -22.95
CA THR A 120 -17.72 10.59 -23.22
C THR A 120 -18.42 11.08 -24.48
N LYS A 121 -18.37 10.30 -25.58
CA LYS A 121 -19.08 10.64 -26.84
C LYS A 121 -20.61 10.63 -26.72
N SER A 122 -21.16 9.85 -25.78
CA SER A 122 -22.60 9.77 -25.52
C SER A 122 -23.07 10.70 -24.39
N SER A 123 -22.21 11.63 -23.94
CA SER A 123 -22.50 12.60 -22.88
C SER A 123 -22.91 11.99 -21.53
N LYS A 124 -22.57 10.71 -21.27
CA LYS A 124 -22.81 10.03 -20.00
C LYS A 124 -21.66 10.28 -19.03
N LEU A 125 -21.47 11.54 -18.64
CA LEU A 125 -20.28 12.03 -17.95
C LEU A 125 -20.01 11.34 -16.60
N ASP A 126 -21.04 11.07 -15.80
CA ASP A 126 -20.88 10.39 -14.51
C ASP A 126 -20.34 8.96 -14.68
N GLN A 127 -20.87 8.22 -15.66
CA GLN A 127 -20.40 6.87 -15.97
C GLN A 127 -18.99 6.90 -16.58
N ALA A 128 -18.70 7.91 -17.40
CA ALA A 128 -17.36 8.12 -17.97
C ALA A 128 -16.32 8.41 -16.88
N LEU A 129 -16.68 9.19 -15.87
CA LEU A 129 -15.82 9.50 -14.72
C LEU A 129 -15.52 8.24 -13.90
N LEU A 130 -16.54 7.44 -13.60
CA LEU A 130 -16.34 6.16 -12.90
C LEU A 130 -15.41 5.22 -13.67
N ALA A 131 -15.61 5.09 -15.00
CA ALA A 131 -14.74 4.26 -15.84
C ALA A 131 -13.31 4.81 -15.93
N LYS A 132 -13.13 6.14 -15.95
CA LYS A 132 -11.81 6.80 -15.93
C LYS A 132 -11.08 6.55 -14.61
N ASN A 133 -11.79 6.64 -13.49
CA ASN A 133 -11.23 6.36 -12.16
C ASN A 133 -10.80 4.90 -12.02
N GLU A 134 -11.60 3.95 -12.51
CA GLU A 134 -11.21 2.53 -12.54
C GLU A 134 -9.94 2.33 -13.37
N LEU A 135 -9.89 2.88 -14.60
CA LEU A 135 -8.70 2.79 -15.47
C LEU A 135 -7.43 3.32 -14.80
N LYS A 136 -7.53 4.46 -14.13
CA LYS A 136 -6.41 5.05 -13.38
C LYS A 136 -5.97 4.10 -12.26
N SER A 137 -6.90 3.69 -11.39
CA SER A 137 -6.61 2.79 -10.26
C SER A 137 -6.07 1.42 -10.71
N PHE A 138 -6.52 0.92 -11.87
CA PHE A 138 -6.06 -0.33 -12.45
C PHE A 138 -4.59 -0.24 -12.89
N ARG A 139 -4.22 0.84 -13.59
CA ARG A 139 -2.83 1.10 -14.00
C ARG A 139 -1.91 1.25 -12.79
N GLU A 140 -2.34 2.00 -11.78
CA GLU A 140 -1.59 2.20 -10.54
C GLU A 140 -1.33 0.86 -9.82
N ARG A 141 -2.34 0.00 -9.72
CA ARG A 141 -2.18 -1.35 -9.14
C ARG A 141 -1.17 -2.22 -9.90
N ILE A 142 -1.18 -2.17 -11.23
CA ILE A 142 -0.21 -2.91 -12.06
C ILE A 142 1.21 -2.36 -11.86
N ALA A 143 1.38 -1.05 -11.88
CA ALA A 143 2.68 -0.40 -11.70
C ALA A 143 3.30 -0.73 -10.33
N LEU A 144 2.51 -0.63 -9.25
CA LEU A 144 2.93 -0.99 -7.90
C LEU A 144 3.36 -2.46 -7.79
N ARG A 145 2.63 -3.37 -8.44
CA ARG A 145 2.93 -4.81 -8.42
C ARG A 145 4.22 -5.15 -9.17
N ASP A 146 4.42 -4.54 -10.34
CA ASP A 146 5.52 -4.86 -11.25
C ASP A 146 6.83 -4.14 -10.84
N GLY A 147 6.79 -3.28 -9.81
CA GLY A 147 7.95 -2.54 -9.32
C GLY A 147 8.50 -1.56 -10.34
N ASN A 148 7.68 -1.17 -11.32
CA ASN A 148 8.07 -0.30 -12.43
C ASN A 148 7.61 1.12 -12.11
N GLU A 149 8.39 1.84 -11.29
CA GLU A 149 8.32 3.29 -11.27
C GLU A 149 9.01 3.83 -12.54
N GLY A 150 8.21 4.19 -13.55
CA GLY A 150 8.61 5.13 -14.59
C GLY A 150 8.68 4.61 -16.04
N SER A 151 7.64 4.87 -16.82
CA SER A 151 7.73 5.55 -18.13
C SER A 151 6.31 5.80 -18.67
N ASP A 152 6.12 6.97 -19.29
CA ASP A 152 4.87 7.52 -19.82
C ASP A 152 3.87 8.15 -18.83
N THR A 153 4.34 9.17 -18.12
CA THR A 153 3.47 10.25 -17.58
C THR A 153 3.72 11.55 -18.34
N LYS A 154 3.25 11.60 -19.59
CA LYS A 154 2.74 12.87 -20.16
C LYS A 154 1.22 12.89 -19.95
N SER A 155 0.76 13.91 -19.21
CA SER A 155 -0.61 14.17 -18.70
C SER A 155 -0.98 13.33 -17.46
N ASP A 156 -1.20 13.87 -16.26
CA ASP A 156 -1.85 15.13 -15.89
C ASP A 156 -1.14 15.86 -14.71
N LYS A 157 -0.89 17.15 -14.88
CA LYS A 157 -0.49 18.08 -13.81
C LYS A 157 -1.63 18.25 -12.79
N ALA A 158 -1.61 17.43 -11.76
CA ALA A 158 -2.01 17.75 -10.38
C ALA A 158 -1.57 16.59 -9.46
N GLY A 159 -0.28 16.23 -9.53
CA GLY A 159 0.32 15.33 -8.55
C GLY A 159 0.34 16.04 -7.20
N LYS A 160 -0.18 15.41 -6.15
CA LYS A 160 0.07 15.85 -4.78
C LYS A 160 1.59 15.78 -4.57
N VAL A 161 2.24 16.93 -4.57
CA VAL A 161 3.67 17.06 -4.26
C VAL A 161 3.87 16.60 -2.82
N ASP A 162 4.86 15.75 -2.60
CA ASP A 162 5.28 15.41 -1.25
C ASP A 162 6.28 16.46 -0.75
N TYR A 163 5.80 17.39 0.06
CA TYR A 163 6.61 18.48 0.58
C TYR A 163 7.62 18.03 1.65
N ALA A 164 7.53 16.79 2.13
CA ALA A 164 8.47 16.26 3.11
C ALA A 164 9.80 15.84 2.50
N LEU A 165 9.87 15.60 1.18
CA LEU A 165 11.10 15.16 0.53
C LEU A 165 12.25 16.17 0.68
N ALA A 166 13.46 15.65 0.89
CA ALA A 166 14.68 16.45 0.86
C ALA A 166 14.88 17.17 -0.49
N SER A 167 14.42 16.57 -1.60
CA SER A 167 14.43 17.17 -2.94
C SER A 167 13.53 18.42 -3.05
N GLU A 168 12.52 18.56 -2.18
CA GLU A 168 11.67 19.74 -2.07
C GLU A 168 12.22 20.77 -1.06
N GLY A 169 13.42 20.55 -0.51
CA GLY A 169 14.12 21.45 0.39
C GLY A 169 13.70 21.29 1.86
N ALA A 170 13.01 20.22 2.22
CA ALA A 170 12.73 19.88 3.61
C ALA A 170 14.02 19.47 4.36
N THR A 171 14.01 19.66 5.67
CA THR A 171 15.09 19.23 6.57
C THR A 171 14.52 18.38 7.68
N ALA A 172 15.30 17.41 8.17
CA ALA A 172 14.86 16.46 9.18
C ALA A 172 15.75 16.51 10.43
N LYS A 173 15.16 16.19 11.57
CA LYS A 173 15.85 16.01 12.86
C LYS A 173 15.31 14.76 13.55
N ALA A 174 16.24 13.89 13.95
CA ALA A 174 16.02 12.70 14.77
C ALA A 174 17.27 12.47 15.63
N PHE A 175 17.27 11.46 16.49
CA PHE A 175 18.46 11.11 17.27
C PHE A 175 19.58 10.55 16.37
N GLN A 176 19.25 9.65 15.44
CA GLN A 176 20.18 9.10 14.45
C GLN A 176 19.48 8.91 13.10
N SER A 177 20.23 9.07 12.01
CA SER A 177 19.78 8.84 10.61
C SER A 177 18.54 9.64 10.22
N ALA A 178 18.53 10.93 10.55
CA ALA A 178 17.39 11.81 10.31
C ALA A 178 17.06 11.97 8.81
N GLU A 179 18.06 11.84 7.94
CA GLU A 179 17.94 11.87 6.49
C GLU A 179 16.92 10.84 5.96
N SER A 180 16.85 9.66 6.58
CA SER A 180 15.87 8.62 6.23
C SER A 180 14.44 8.95 6.62
N LEU A 181 14.14 10.13 7.17
CA LEU A 181 12.74 10.55 7.31
C LEU A 181 12.17 11.11 6.00
N ILE A 182 13.03 11.50 5.05
CA ILE A 182 12.70 12.40 3.94
C ILE A 182 13.47 12.09 2.65
N ASP A 183 14.09 10.91 2.53
CA ASP A 183 14.94 10.56 1.39
C ASP A 183 14.17 9.92 0.23
N GLY A 184 12.89 9.60 0.42
CA GLY A 184 12.05 8.94 -0.57
C GLY A 184 12.38 7.45 -0.78
N ASP A 185 13.26 6.87 0.03
CA ASP A 185 13.69 5.48 -0.10
C ASP A 185 13.02 4.59 0.96
N LEU A 186 12.04 3.80 0.53
CA LEU A 186 11.33 2.87 1.40
C LEU A 186 12.12 1.58 1.71
N ARG A 187 13.31 1.38 1.11
CA ARG A 187 14.14 0.19 1.34
C ARG A 187 14.79 0.27 2.71
N HIS A 188 14.48 -0.71 3.56
CA HIS A 188 15.02 -0.78 4.91
C HIS A 188 15.21 -2.24 5.36
N SER A 189 16.17 -2.46 6.27
CA SER A 189 16.61 -3.78 6.72
C SER A 189 16.54 -3.91 8.25
N GLY A 190 17.09 -4.99 8.83
CA GLY A 190 17.24 -5.14 10.29
C GLY A 190 18.00 -3.99 10.98
N SER A 191 18.86 -3.30 10.23
CA SER A 191 19.88 -2.39 10.78
C SER A 191 19.97 -1.02 10.10
N GLU A 192 19.35 -0.80 8.94
CA GLU A 192 19.47 0.43 8.16
C GLU A 192 18.18 0.84 7.44
N GLY A 193 18.16 2.05 6.86
CA GLY A 193 17.01 2.59 6.12
C GLY A 193 15.90 3.15 7.01
N PHE A 194 16.25 3.69 8.17
CA PHE A 194 15.28 4.33 9.07
C PHE A 194 15.98 5.31 10.01
N ALA A 195 15.27 6.35 10.40
CA ALA A 195 15.63 7.20 11.53
C ALA A 195 15.24 6.50 12.83
N TRP A 196 16.02 6.69 13.90
CA TRP A 196 15.68 6.10 15.20
C TRP A 196 16.10 6.95 16.41
N GLY A 197 15.52 6.64 17.56
CA GLY A 197 15.89 7.17 18.88
C GLY A 197 15.25 6.37 20.02
N SER A 198 15.83 6.39 21.22
CA SER A 198 15.24 5.75 22.40
C SER A 198 13.98 6.50 22.83
N TYR A 199 12.81 5.83 22.94
CA TYR A 199 11.59 6.51 23.35
C TYR A 199 11.66 6.99 24.82
N PRO A 200 11.05 8.15 25.17
CA PRO A 200 10.40 9.08 24.25
C PRO A 200 11.41 9.81 23.34
N SER A 201 11.11 9.87 22.03
CA SER A 201 12.00 10.49 21.04
C SER A 201 11.20 11.35 20.06
N GLU A 202 11.77 12.49 19.66
CA GLU A 202 11.16 13.39 18.68
C GLU A 202 11.76 13.19 17.29
N PHE A 203 10.89 13.15 16.29
CA PHE A 203 11.22 13.10 14.87
C PHE A 203 10.55 14.30 14.21
N ILE A 204 11.34 15.22 13.67
CA ILE A 204 10.86 16.53 13.20
C ILE A 204 11.23 16.73 11.74
N VAL A 205 10.26 17.09 10.91
CA VAL A 205 10.46 17.56 9.53
C VAL A 205 10.13 19.05 9.48
N THR A 206 11.02 19.86 8.90
CA THR A 206 10.87 21.30 8.72
C THR A 206 10.91 21.65 7.25
N PHE A 207 9.85 22.28 6.76
CA PHE A 207 9.71 22.71 5.38
C PHE A 207 10.43 24.04 5.12
N PRO A 208 10.90 24.31 3.89
CA PRO A 208 11.61 25.56 3.54
C PRO A 208 10.69 26.78 3.53
N LYS A 209 9.38 26.58 3.36
CA LYS A 209 8.30 27.57 3.53
C LYS A 209 7.05 26.90 4.10
N ASN A 210 6.00 27.64 4.36
CA ASN A 210 4.73 27.03 4.75
C ASN A 210 4.06 26.37 3.55
N HIS A 211 3.56 25.15 3.73
CA HIS A 211 2.81 24.41 2.71
C HIS A 211 1.38 24.14 3.18
N LYS A 212 0.45 24.10 2.22
CA LYS A 212 -0.93 23.70 2.49
C LYS A 212 -0.99 22.17 2.42
N ILE A 213 -1.06 21.54 3.58
CA ILE A 213 -1.01 20.08 3.75
C ILE A 213 -2.32 19.61 4.36
N GLY A 214 -2.91 18.55 3.81
CA GLY A 214 -4.11 17.90 4.33
C GLY A 214 -3.93 16.39 4.59
N GLU A 215 -2.74 15.87 4.31
CA GLU A 215 -2.39 14.47 4.52
C GLU A 215 -0.94 14.39 5.02
N ILE A 216 -0.76 13.72 6.17
CA ILE A 216 0.55 13.36 6.69
C ILE A 216 0.55 11.84 6.88
N ASN A 217 1.49 11.18 6.22
CA ASN A 217 1.68 9.74 6.39
C ASN A 217 3.11 9.48 6.87
N PHE A 218 3.32 8.37 7.56
CA PHE A 218 4.68 7.91 7.83
C PHE A 218 4.74 6.40 8.01
N LEU A 219 5.85 5.81 7.61
CA LEU A 219 6.09 4.39 7.71
C LEU A 219 6.84 4.08 9.00
N LEU A 220 6.18 3.42 9.95
CA LEU A 220 6.87 2.82 11.08
C LEU A 220 7.62 1.58 10.58
N TYR A 221 8.78 1.30 11.18
CA TYR A 221 9.54 0.09 10.87
C TYR A 221 8.66 -1.16 10.91
N ASP A 222 8.64 -1.93 9.82
CA ASP A 222 7.66 -2.99 9.60
C ASP A 222 8.26 -4.38 9.32
N LYS A 223 9.60 -4.53 9.40
CA LYS A 223 10.23 -5.85 9.21
C LYS A 223 10.01 -6.81 10.37
N ASP A 224 9.73 -6.31 11.56
CA ASP A 224 9.29 -7.12 12.70
C ASP A 224 7.77 -6.98 12.88
N ARG A 225 7.03 -8.02 12.48
CA ARG A 225 5.55 -8.03 12.54
C ARG A 225 4.99 -7.96 13.95
N SER A 226 5.75 -8.38 14.96
CA SER A 226 5.33 -8.33 16.37
C SER A 226 5.50 -6.93 16.97
N ARG A 227 6.29 -6.08 16.30
CA ARG A 227 6.67 -4.77 16.77
C ARG A 227 5.59 -3.75 16.48
N LYS A 228 5.10 -3.12 17.54
CA LYS A 228 4.11 -2.04 17.47
C LYS A 228 4.62 -0.82 18.20
N TYR A 229 4.22 0.33 17.72
CA TYR A 229 4.66 1.63 18.20
C TYR A 229 3.48 2.47 18.66
N ALA A 230 3.64 3.21 19.75
CA ALA A 230 2.69 4.25 20.14
C ALA A 230 3.33 5.62 19.94
N TYR A 231 2.58 6.58 19.42
CA TYR A 231 3.09 7.92 19.10
C TYR A 231 2.02 8.99 19.25
N GLN A 232 2.45 10.24 19.20
CA GLN A 232 1.60 11.41 19.00
C GLN A 232 2.10 12.20 17.79
N LEU A 233 1.19 12.69 16.96
CA LEU A 233 1.49 13.48 15.78
C LEU A 233 1.11 14.94 16.02
N PHE A 234 2.06 15.83 15.79
CA PHE A 234 1.92 17.27 15.94
C PHE A 234 2.33 18.00 14.66
N VAL A 235 1.78 19.21 14.50
CA VAL A 235 2.17 20.14 13.45
C VAL A 235 2.44 21.51 14.05
N SER A 236 3.27 22.33 13.40
CA SER A 236 3.43 23.73 13.76
C SER A 236 3.31 24.61 12.52
N ARG A 237 2.65 25.76 12.67
CA ARG A 237 2.44 26.75 11.60
C ARG A 237 3.56 27.79 11.51
N ARG A 238 4.41 27.85 12.54
CA ARG A 238 5.48 28.85 12.72
C ARG A 238 6.79 28.15 13.00
N GLU A 239 7.89 28.89 12.87
CA GLU A 239 9.22 28.37 13.15
C GLU A 239 9.47 28.11 14.65
N GLY A 240 8.85 28.90 15.53
CA GLY A 240 9.04 28.87 16.99
C GLY A 240 8.50 27.64 17.73
N GLY A 241 7.82 26.70 17.06
CA GLY A 241 7.45 25.42 17.67
C GLY A 241 6.18 25.45 18.53
N ASP A 242 5.21 26.30 18.23
CA ASP A 242 3.84 26.16 18.75
C ASP A 242 3.25 24.87 18.17
N TRP A 243 3.23 23.79 18.96
CA TRP A 243 2.80 22.46 18.50
C TRP A 243 1.30 22.26 18.70
N GLU A 244 0.59 21.98 17.61
CA GLU A 244 -0.81 21.55 17.58
C GLU A 244 -0.85 20.03 17.40
N MET A 245 -1.47 19.30 18.33
CA MET A 245 -1.63 17.85 18.21
C MET A 245 -2.77 17.55 17.22
N ILE A 246 -2.48 16.76 16.19
CA ILE A 246 -3.47 16.37 15.17
C ILE A 246 -3.89 14.90 15.28
N SER A 247 -3.09 14.05 15.95
CA SER A 247 -3.48 12.67 16.25
C SER A 247 -2.79 12.12 17.50
N ASP A 248 -3.53 11.39 18.34
CA ASP A 248 -3.02 10.70 19.52
C ASP A 248 -3.18 9.17 19.38
N HIS A 249 -2.05 8.48 19.23
CA HIS A 249 -1.96 7.02 19.16
C HIS A 249 -1.26 6.41 20.40
N SER A 250 -1.15 7.17 21.50
CA SER A 250 -0.51 6.73 22.75
C SER A 250 -1.10 5.43 23.34
N LYS A 251 -2.40 5.20 23.11
CA LYS A 251 -3.14 4.03 23.62
C LYS A 251 -3.47 2.98 22.56
N LYS A 252 -3.02 3.18 21.31
CA LYS A 252 -3.34 2.30 20.17
C LYS A 252 -2.07 1.96 19.39
N PRO A 253 -1.19 1.09 19.92
CA PRO A 253 0.04 0.73 19.23
C PRO A 253 -0.24 0.11 17.86
N SER A 254 0.47 0.59 16.84
CA SER A 254 0.31 0.20 15.43
C SER A 254 1.66 -0.07 14.76
N SER A 255 1.63 -0.59 13.53
CA SER A 255 2.81 -0.90 12.72
C SER A 255 2.56 -0.53 11.25
N GLY A 256 3.63 -0.47 10.45
CA GLY A 256 3.54 -0.10 9.03
C GLY A 256 3.11 1.34 8.80
N TRP A 257 2.46 1.58 7.65
CA TRP A 257 1.99 2.91 7.25
C TRP A 257 0.92 3.47 8.19
N GLN A 258 1.21 4.64 8.74
CA GLN A 258 0.28 5.47 9.49
C GLN A 258 -0.22 6.56 8.55
N LYS A 259 -1.54 6.69 8.42
CA LYS A 259 -2.16 7.65 7.49
C LYS A 259 -3.06 8.61 8.24
N HIS A 260 -2.80 9.90 8.11
CA HIS A 260 -3.54 10.95 8.80
C HIS A 260 -4.04 12.00 7.81
N ASN A 261 -5.35 12.01 7.59
CA ASN A 261 -6.02 13.02 6.78
C ASN A 261 -6.74 14.02 7.67
N PHE A 262 -6.64 15.30 7.34
CA PHE A 262 -7.27 16.40 8.08
C PHE A 262 -7.60 17.56 7.13
N ALA A 263 -8.32 18.57 7.63
CA ALA A 263 -8.64 19.75 6.85
C ALA A 263 -7.34 20.47 6.41
N PRO A 264 -7.13 20.76 5.12
CA PRO A 264 -5.88 21.35 4.64
C PRO A 264 -5.46 22.61 5.40
N ALA A 265 -4.28 22.58 6.01
CA ALA A 265 -3.76 23.62 6.89
C ALA A 265 -2.38 24.10 6.41
N SER A 266 -2.06 25.36 6.71
CA SER A 266 -0.73 25.93 6.47
C SER A 266 0.24 25.42 7.55
N ILE A 267 1.17 24.55 7.17
CA ILE A 267 2.11 23.87 8.08
C ILE A 267 3.55 24.21 7.70
N ARG A 268 4.38 24.44 8.73
CA ARG A 268 5.82 24.71 8.67
C ARG A 268 6.64 23.52 9.15
N LYS A 269 6.16 22.80 10.18
CA LYS A 269 6.85 21.64 10.78
C LYS A 269 5.87 20.51 11.08
N ILE A 270 6.36 19.28 10.96
CA ILE A 270 5.73 18.06 11.44
C ILE A 270 6.58 17.52 12.60
N LYS A 271 5.95 17.01 13.65
CA LYS A 271 6.62 16.27 14.71
C LYS A 271 5.89 14.98 15.03
N VAL A 272 6.59 13.87 14.92
CA VAL A 272 6.16 12.58 15.49
C VAL A 272 6.89 12.42 16.83
N LEU A 273 6.14 12.36 17.91
CA LEU A 273 6.65 12.00 19.24
C LEU A 273 6.47 10.49 19.42
N GLY A 274 7.56 9.75 19.31
CA GLY A 274 7.58 8.31 19.54
C GLY A 274 7.55 8.03 21.05
N LEU A 275 6.53 7.31 21.53
CA LEU A 275 6.26 7.13 22.96
C LEU A 275 6.55 5.72 23.46
N PHE A 276 6.41 4.71 22.60
CA PHE A 276 6.51 3.31 23.01
C PHE A 276 6.84 2.41 21.82
N ASN A 277 7.48 1.27 22.13
CA ASN A 277 7.73 0.16 21.22
C ASN A 277 7.62 -1.16 22.01
N THR A 278 6.94 -2.16 21.46
CA THR A 278 6.70 -3.46 22.12
C THR A 278 7.93 -4.36 22.24
N ALA A 279 8.95 -4.20 21.39
CA ALA A 279 10.09 -5.12 21.34
C ALA A 279 11.32 -4.63 22.12
N ASN A 280 11.59 -3.32 22.09
CA ASN A 280 12.75 -2.71 22.77
C ASN A 280 12.54 -1.19 22.91
N LYS A 281 13.56 -0.44 23.34
CA LYS A 281 13.46 1.02 23.54
C LYS A 281 13.60 1.87 22.27
N ASN A 282 13.95 1.30 21.12
CA ASN A 282 14.23 2.06 19.90
C ASN A 282 12.94 2.36 19.14
N PHE A 283 12.54 3.62 19.06
CA PHE A 283 11.50 4.07 18.14
C PHE A 283 12.10 4.27 16.74
N GLN A 284 11.46 3.78 15.69
CA GLN A 284 12.02 3.76 14.33
C GLN A 284 10.97 4.18 13.29
N ILE A 285 11.35 5.12 12.42
CA ILE A 285 10.53 5.63 11.30
C ILE A 285 11.35 5.53 10.01
N VAL A 286 10.75 4.94 8.98
CA VAL A 286 11.36 4.68 7.67
C VAL A 286 11.18 5.83 6.70
N GLU A 287 10.05 6.55 6.74
CA GLU A 287 9.77 7.68 5.85
C GLU A 287 8.60 8.51 6.40
N ILE A 288 8.58 9.82 6.13
CA ILE A 288 7.47 10.74 6.39
C ILE A 288 7.06 11.42 5.08
N GLU A 289 5.77 11.38 4.76
CA GLU A 289 5.16 12.05 3.61
C GLU A 289 4.22 13.19 4.05
N ALA A 290 4.20 14.30 3.29
CA ALA A 290 3.29 15.43 3.53
C ALA A 290 2.69 15.98 2.22
N ARG A 291 1.36 15.87 2.07
CA ARG A 291 0.62 16.19 0.83
C ARG A 291 -0.61 17.09 1.03
#